data_AF-G5C6V8-F1
#
_entry.id   AF-G5C6V8-F1
#
_cell.length_a   1.000
_cell.length_b   1.000
_cell.length_c   1.000
_cell.angle_alpha   90.00
_cell.angle_beta   90.00
_cell.angle_gamma   90.00
#
_symmetry.space_group_name_H-M   'P 1'
#
loop_
_entity.id
_entity.type
_entity.pdbx_description
1 polymer ?
#
loop_
_entity_poly.entity_id
_entity_poly.type
_entity_poly.pdbx_seq_one_letter_code
_entity_poly.pdbx_strand_id
1 'polypeptide(L)'
;MAASGARSQEGRRDRAFVSESFDGANVAPSLWLHRFEVIDDLNHWDHATKLRFLKESLKGDALEVYNRLSVQDQGDYGTVKEALLRAFGEPGAARSRPKEIMFANSMGKGYYLKGKIGKVPVRFLVDSGAQVSVVHPSLWEEVTDGDLDTLRPFENVVKVANGAEMKILGVWDTVVSLGKLKLKAEFLVANASAEEAIIGTDVLQDHNAVLDFEHRTCTLKGKKFRLLPVGGSLEDEFDLELIEEEPTEEGRQQLSY
;
A
#
# COMPACT_ATOMS: atom_id res chain seq x y z
N MET A 1 37.80 36.02 -17.46
CA MET A 1 36.80 35.91 -18.54
C MET A 1 36.80 34.46 -18.99
N ALA A 2 35.82 33.59 -18.79
CA ALA A 2 34.49 33.70 -18.21
C ALA A 2 34.20 32.39 -17.45
N ALA A 3 33.36 32.50 -16.42
CA ALA A 3 33.08 31.48 -15.43
C ALA A 3 32.17 30.36 -15.96
N SER A 4 32.43 29.14 -15.48
CA SER A 4 31.56 27.98 -15.57
C SER A 4 30.24 28.26 -14.83
N GLY A 5 29.13 28.25 -15.56
CA GLY A 5 27.79 28.36 -14.99
C GLY A 5 27.41 27.05 -14.31
N ALA A 6 27.69 26.96 -13.00
CA ALA A 6 27.08 25.97 -12.13
C ALA A 6 25.58 26.27 -12.06
N ARG A 7 24.79 25.44 -12.74
CA ARG A 7 23.33 25.41 -12.66
C ARG A 7 23.01 25.02 -11.21
N SER A 8 22.62 26.02 -10.41
CA SER A 8 22.16 25.83 -9.05
C SER A 8 21.00 24.84 -9.06
N GLN A 9 21.18 23.74 -8.33
CA GLN A 9 20.07 22.88 -7.90
C GLN A 9 19.13 23.76 -7.09
N GLU A 10 18.02 24.18 -7.69
CA GLU A 10 16.88 24.69 -6.93
C GLU A 10 16.43 23.55 -6.02
N GLY A 11 16.79 23.68 -4.74
CA GLY A 11 16.36 22.80 -3.68
C GLY A 11 14.84 22.63 -3.75
N ARG A 12 14.43 21.37 -3.82
CA ARG A 12 13.06 20.92 -3.62
C ARG A 12 12.58 21.60 -2.33
N ARG A 13 11.71 22.60 -2.44
CA ARG A 13 11.08 23.21 -1.27
C ARG A 13 10.24 22.13 -0.63
N ASP A 14 10.73 21.53 0.45
CA ASP A 14 9.90 20.72 1.33
C ASP A 14 8.76 21.63 1.81
N ARG A 15 7.56 21.39 1.27
CA ARG A 15 6.35 22.09 1.70
C ARG A 15 6.01 21.56 3.09
N ALA A 16 6.43 22.27 4.13
CA ALA A 16 6.00 21.99 5.49
C ALA A 16 4.48 22.14 5.59
N PHE A 17 3.82 21.13 6.14
CA PHE A 17 2.40 21.19 6.46
C PHE A 17 2.18 22.20 7.59
N VAL A 18 1.10 22.98 7.49
CA VAL A 18 0.80 24.04 8.47
C VAL A 18 -0.28 23.53 9.42
N SER A 19 -0.03 23.64 10.71
CA SER A 19 -1.03 23.33 11.73
C SER A 19 -2.16 24.36 11.73
N GLU A 20 -3.39 23.88 11.89
CA GLU A 20 -4.56 24.72 12.14
C GLU A 20 -4.47 25.37 13.52
N SER A 21 -5.05 26.56 13.69
CA SER A 21 -5.18 27.18 15.01
C SER A 21 -6.18 26.44 15.88
N PHE A 22 -6.04 26.53 17.20
CA PHE A 22 -6.97 25.94 18.17
C PHE A 22 -7.31 26.94 19.26
N ASP A 23 -8.61 27.20 19.43
CA ASP A 23 -9.14 28.10 20.45
C ASP A 23 -9.93 27.38 21.54
N GLY A 24 -10.15 26.07 21.40
CA GLY A 24 -10.91 25.24 22.34
C GLY A 24 -12.37 25.01 21.94
N ALA A 25 -12.90 25.76 20.97
CA ALA A 25 -14.29 25.65 20.50
C ALA A 25 -14.39 25.30 19.01
N ASN A 26 -13.35 25.57 18.23
CA ASN A 26 -13.35 25.42 16.78
C ASN A 26 -13.32 23.96 16.29
N VAL A 27 -12.67 23.05 17.02
CA VAL A 27 -12.56 21.63 16.68
C VAL A 27 -12.53 20.82 17.98
N ALA A 28 -13.02 19.57 17.95
CA ALA A 28 -12.87 18.65 19.08
C ALA A 28 -11.37 18.53 19.47
N PRO A 29 -10.99 18.70 20.76
CA PRO A 29 -9.58 18.79 21.16
C PRO A 29 -8.76 17.56 20.78
N SER A 30 -9.35 16.36 20.90
CA SER A 30 -8.72 15.10 20.52
C SER A 30 -8.41 15.03 19.03
N LEU A 31 -9.32 15.51 18.18
CA LEU A 31 -9.14 15.54 16.74
C LEU A 31 -8.08 16.56 16.33
N TRP A 32 -8.09 17.75 16.93
CA TRP A 32 -7.08 18.77 16.65
C TRP A 32 -5.67 18.32 17.07
N LEU A 33 -5.52 17.76 18.29
CA LEU A 33 -4.26 17.21 18.76
C LEU A 33 -3.74 16.08 17.87
N HIS A 34 -4.62 15.19 17.41
CA HIS A 34 -4.25 14.14 16.48
C HIS A 34 -3.72 14.71 15.15
N ARG A 35 -4.41 15.70 14.57
CA ARG A 35 -3.93 16.38 13.35
C ARG A 35 -2.58 17.06 13.56
N PHE A 36 -2.39 17.72 14.70
CA PHE A 36 -1.13 18.36 15.08
C PHE A 36 0.02 17.33 15.13
N GLU A 37 -0.21 16.17 15.76
CA GLU A 37 0.77 15.08 15.84
C GLU A 37 1.11 14.48 14.48
N VAL A 38 0.13 14.32 13.60
CA VAL A 38 0.38 13.88 12.21
C VAL A 38 1.24 14.90 11.45
N ILE A 39 0.99 16.20 11.63
CA ILE A 39 1.78 17.27 10.99
C ILE A 39 3.21 17.33 11.56
N ASP A 40 3.36 17.13 12.86
CA ASP A 40 4.65 17.00 13.55
C ASP A 40 5.50 15.87 12.95
N ASP A 41 4.89 14.69 12.78
CA ASP A 41 5.53 13.53 12.16
C ASP A 41 5.91 13.78 10.69
N LEU A 42 5.00 14.35 9.90
CA LEU A 42 5.21 14.65 8.48
C LEU A 42 6.27 15.73 8.23
N ASN A 43 6.38 16.70 9.14
CA ASN A 43 7.37 17.77 9.06
C ASN A 43 8.71 17.42 9.72
N HIS A 44 8.79 16.28 10.40
CA HIS A 44 9.98 15.84 11.16
C HIS A 44 10.45 16.88 12.18
N TRP A 45 9.52 17.48 12.92
CA TRP A 45 9.87 18.48 13.92
C TRP A 45 10.62 17.84 15.10
N ASP A 46 11.65 18.53 15.58
CA ASP A 46 12.25 18.22 16.87
C ASP A 46 11.34 18.71 18.02
N HIS A 47 11.65 18.28 19.25
CA HIS A 47 10.85 18.61 20.44
C HIS A 47 10.67 20.12 20.65
N ALA A 48 11.71 20.91 20.40
CA ALA A 48 11.66 22.36 20.56
C ALA A 48 10.75 23.02 19.50
N THR A 49 10.85 22.56 18.26
CA THR A 49 10.06 23.03 17.13
C THR A 49 8.59 22.66 17.30
N LYS A 50 8.31 21.44 17.75
CA LYS A 50 6.97 20.96 18.12
C LYS A 50 6.31 21.88 19.14
N LEU A 51 6.99 22.18 20.24
CA LEU A 51 6.44 23.06 21.29
C LEU A 51 6.23 24.50 20.82
N ARG A 52 7.14 25.01 19.97
CA ARG A 52 6.99 26.33 19.37
C ARG A 52 5.73 26.41 18.52
N PHE A 53 5.56 25.47 17.59
CA PHE A 53 4.38 25.44 16.71
C PHE A 53 3.09 25.12 17.47
N LEU A 54 3.15 24.30 18.52
CA LEU A 54 2.01 24.07 19.41
C LEU A 54 1.55 25.42 19.97
N LYS A 55 2.45 26.15 20.64
CA LYS A 55 2.14 27.45 21.23
C LYS A 55 1.61 28.46 20.20
N GLU A 56 2.24 28.53 19.02
CA GLU A 56 1.81 29.45 17.95
C GLU A 56 0.42 29.13 17.41
N SER A 57 0.04 27.86 17.43
CA SER A 57 -1.27 27.39 16.96
C SER A 57 -2.39 27.66 17.99
N LEU A 58 -2.07 27.77 19.28
CA LEU A 58 -3.06 28.09 20.31
C LEU A 58 -3.52 29.55 20.20
N LYS A 59 -4.83 29.76 20.35
CA LYS A 59 -5.51 31.06 20.36
C LYS A 59 -6.54 31.09 21.50
N GLY A 60 -7.03 32.29 21.84
CA GLY A 60 -8.11 32.46 22.81
C GLY A 60 -7.92 31.70 24.12
N ASP A 61 -8.98 31.04 24.58
CA ASP A 61 -9.02 30.28 25.84
C ASP A 61 -7.97 29.17 25.87
N ALA A 62 -7.68 28.52 24.74
CA ALA A 62 -6.66 27.48 24.68
C ALA A 62 -5.25 28.02 24.94
N LEU A 63 -4.94 29.22 24.46
CA LEU A 63 -3.68 29.89 24.78
C LEU A 63 -3.63 30.34 26.25
N GLU A 64 -4.75 30.73 26.84
CA GLU A 64 -4.80 31.03 28.27
C GLU A 64 -4.51 29.80 29.14
N VAL A 65 -5.07 28.64 28.79
CA VAL A 65 -4.80 27.37 29.47
C VAL A 65 -3.30 27.06 29.44
N TYR A 66 -2.66 27.23 28.29
CA TYR A 66 -1.20 27.06 28.16
C TYR A 66 -0.41 28.03 29.05
N ASN A 67 -0.78 29.32 29.05
CA ASN A 67 -0.07 30.33 29.82
C ASN A 67 -0.21 30.16 31.35
N ARG A 68 -1.22 29.42 31.82
CA ARG A 68 -1.40 29.09 33.25
C ARG A 68 -0.49 27.95 33.71
N LEU A 69 0.13 27.20 32.79
CA LEU A 69 1.09 26.15 33.12
C LEU A 69 2.44 26.75 33.55
N SER A 70 3.18 26.02 34.37
CA SER A 70 4.54 26.40 34.75
C SER A 70 5.48 26.36 33.54
N VAL A 71 6.62 27.07 33.59
CA VAL A 71 7.61 27.06 32.50
C VAL A 71 8.13 25.63 32.23
N GLN A 72 8.22 24.80 33.28
CA GLN A 72 8.62 23.41 33.15
C GLN A 72 7.54 22.59 32.40
N ASP A 73 6.27 22.78 32.75
CA ASP A 73 5.14 22.08 32.12
C ASP A 73 4.92 22.52 30.67
N GLN A 74 5.15 23.80 30.36
CA GLN A 74 5.13 24.33 28.98
C GLN A 74 6.22 23.68 28.09
N GLY A 75 7.28 23.14 28.71
CA GLY A 75 8.36 22.40 28.06
C GLY A 75 8.06 20.91 27.83
N ASP A 76 6.92 20.41 28.29
CA ASP A 76 6.49 19.02 28.14
C ASP A 76 5.20 18.94 27.32
N TYR A 77 5.32 18.37 26.11
CA TYR A 77 4.19 18.23 25.20
C TYR A 77 3.05 17.39 25.80
N GLY A 78 3.38 16.33 26.55
CA GLY A 78 2.39 15.47 27.18
C GLY A 78 1.58 16.22 28.24
N THR A 79 2.25 17.03 29.07
CA THR A 79 1.59 17.86 30.07
C THR A 79 0.67 18.91 29.44
N VAL A 80 1.13 19.59 28.39
CA VAL A 80 0.29 20.56 27.66
C VAL A 80 -0.91 19.88 27.01
N LYS A 81 -0.70 18.72 26.37
CA LYS A 81 -1.77 17.91 25.75
C LYS A 81 -2.85 17.55 26.76
N GLU A 82 -2.45 17.02 27.92
CA GLU A 82 -3.40 16.67 29.00
C GLU A 82 -4.12 17.90 29.55
N ALA A 83 -3.45 19.05 29.68
CA ALA A 83 -4.08 20.28 30.12
C ALA A 83 -5.17 20.77 29.13
N LEU A 84 -4.89 20.72 27.82
CA LEU A 84 -5.86 21.07 26.78
C LEU A 84 -7.03 20.08 26.73
N LEU A 85 -6.76 18.77 26.82
CA LEU A 85 -7.81 17.74 26.90
C LEU A 85 -8.67 17.89 28.14
N ARG A 86 -8.09 18.26 29.29
CA ARG A 86 -8.84 18.49 30.52
C ARG A 86 -9.69 19.75 30.45
N ALA A 87 -9.21 20.80 29.79
CA ALA A 87 -9.91 22.08 29.70
C ALA A 87 -11.07 22.05 28.70
N PHE A 88 -10.90 21.36 27.56
CA PHE A 88 -11.84 21.41 26.45
C PHE A 88 -12.44 20.05 26.07
N GLY A 89 -11.94 18.95 26.63
CA GLY A 89 -12.43 17.61 26.34
C GLY A 89 -13.78 17.34 27.01
N GLU A 90 -14.67 16.64 26.30
CA GLU A 90 -15.96 16.27 26.87
C GLU A 90 -15.81 15.25 28.02
N PRO A 91 -16.62 15.34 29.09
CA PRO A 91 -16.68 14.33 30.13
C PRO A 91 -17.19 13.01 29.53
N GLY A 92 -16.28 12.10 29.19
CA GLY A 92 -16.62 10.80 28.60
C GLY A 92 -15.77 10.40 27.40
N ALA A 93 -14.90 11.27 26.89
CA ALA A 93 -13.92 10.92 25.85
C ALA A 93 -12.77 10.08 26.45
N ALA A 94 -13.07 8.87 26.89
CA ALA A 94 -12.07 7.86 27.18
C ALA A 94 -11.14 7.75 25.99
N ARG A 95 -9.82 7.91 26.23
CA ARG A 95 -8.69 7.63 25.34
C ARG A 95 -9.16 7.06 24.01
N SER A 96 -9.18 7.85 22.95
CA SER A 96 -9.54 7.40 21.60
C SER A 96 -8.48 6.40 21.11
N ARG A 97 -8.55 5.19 21.63
CA ARG A 97 -7.96 4.02 20.99
C ARG A 97 -8.60 3.98 19.60
N PRO A 98 -7.83 3.68 18.54
CA PRO A 98 -8.42 3.41 17.24
C PRO A 98 -9.62 2.49 17.47
N LYS A 99 -10.82 2.89 17.02
CA LYS A 99 -12.02 2.06 17.18
C LYS A 99 -11.79 0.68 16.54
N GLU A 100 -10.87 0.62 15.58
CA GLU A 100 -10.37 -0.58 14.93
C GLU A 100 -8.97 -0.29 14.36
N ILE A 101 -8.06 -1.28 14.41
CA ILE A 101 -6.80 -1.21 13.64
C ILE A 101 -7.15 -1.70 12.24
N MET A 102 -7.26 -0.78 11.29
CA MET A 102 -7.50 -1.12 9.89
C MET A 102 -6.17 -1.11 9.14
N PHE A 103 -5.89 -2.17 8.40
CA PHE A 103 -4.74 -2.25 7.52
C PHE A 103 -5.11 -1.68 6.15
N ALA A 104 -4.16 -1.07 5.43
CA ALA A 104 -4.45 -0.51 4.11
C ALA A 104 -4.98 -1.57 3.12
N ASN A 105 -4.51 -2.83 3.25
CA ASN A 105 -5.01 -3.97 2.47
C ASN A 105 -6.46 -4.38 2.82
N SER A 106 -7.00 -3.95 3.96
CA SER A 106 -8.40 -4.16 4.36
C SER A 106 -9.31 -2.98 4.01
N MET A 107 -8.77 -1.92 3.38
CA MET A 107 -9.50 -0.69 3.02
C MET A 107 -9.69 -0.53 1.50
N GLY A 108 -8.87 -1.21 0.70
CA GLY A 108 -8.90 -1.15 -0.77
C GLY A 108 -9.74 -2.26 -1.40
N LYS A 109 -10.11 -2.07 -2.68
CA LYS A 109 -10.68 -3.14 -3.52
C LYS A 109 -9.54 -3.75 -4.34
N GLY A 110 -9.03 -4.90 -3.93
CA GLY A 110 -8.06 -5.68 -4.71
C GLY A 110 -8.72 -6.86 -5.42
N TYR A 111 -7.99 -7.47 -6.36
CA TYR A 111 -8.44 -8.66 -7.07
C TYR A 111 -7.35 -9.72 -7.14
N TYR A 112 -7.75 -10.98 -7.09
CA TYR A 112 -6.88 -12.13 -7.29
C TYR A 112 -7.14 -12.84 -8.62
N LEU A 113 -6.08 -13.43 -9.17
CA LEU A 113 -6.16 -14.51 -10.14
C LEU A 113 -5.91 -15.85 -9.44
N LYS A 114 -6.76 -16.84 -9.71
CA LYS A 114 -6.56 -18.22 -9.22
C LYS A 114 -5.68 -18.97 -10.22
N GLY A 115 -4.58 -19.53 -9.73
CA GLY A 115 -3.65 -20.27 -10.55
C GLY A 115 -2.85 -21.29 -9.75
N LYS A 116 -1.74 -21.74 -10.34
CA LYS A 116 -0.80 -22.68 -9.72
C LYS A 116 0.64 -22.34 -10.11
N ILE A 117 1.58 -22.66 -9.23
CA ILE A 117 3.00 -22.80 -9.59
C ILE A 117 3.39 -24.24 -9.31
N GLY A 118 3.89 -24.95 -10.33
CA GLY A 118 4.05 -26.40 -10.23
C GLY A 118 2.72 -27.10 -9.92
N LYS A 119 2.63 -27.73 -8.74
CA LYS A 119 1.41 -28.37 -8.24
C LYS A 119 0.68 -27.55 -7.17
N VAL A 120 1.30 -26.50 -6.65
CA VAL A 120 0.79 -25.71 -5.53
C VAL A 120 -0.26 -24.72 -6.05
N PRO A 121 -1.50 -24.73 -5.53
CA PRO A 121 -2.51 -23.73 -5.86
C PRO A 121 -2.17 -22.38 -5.21
N VAL A 122 -2.30 -21.30 -5.97
CA VAL A 122 -1.92 -19.95 -5.53
C VAL A 122 -3.00 -18.95 -5.93
N ARG A 123 -3.30 -18.02 -5.00
CA ARG A 123 -4.05 -16.79 -5.32
C ARG A 123 -3.05 -15.67 -5.53
N PHE A 124 -2.97 -15.18 -6.76
CA PHE A 124 -2.07 -14.09 -7.13
C PHE A 124 -2.80 -12.77 -6.98
N LEU A 125 -2.37 -11.91 -6.06
CA LEU A 125 -2.89 -10.55 -5.99
C LEU A 125 -2.47 -9.82 -7.28
N VAL A 126 -3.43 -9.26 -8.01
CA VAL A 126 -3.17 -8.44 -9.19
C VAL A 126 -2.96 -7.02 -8.72
N ASP A 127 -1.73 -6.53 -8.82
CA ASP A 127 -1.34 -5.21 -8.31
C ASP A 127 -0.64 -4.39 -9.39
N SER A 128 -1.41 -3.53 -10.07
CA SER A 128 -0.86 -2.57 -11.03
C SER A 128 -0.05 -1.44 -10.37
N GLY A 129 -0.08 -1.33 -9.03
CA GLY A 129 0.76 -0.42 -8.25
C GLY A 129 2.14 -1.00 -7.92
N ALA A 130 2.32 -2.32 -8.05
CA ALA A 130 3.61 -2.97 -7.88
C ALA A 130 4.41 -2.93 -9.19
N GLN A 131 5.63 -2.42 -9.14
CA GLN A 131 6.54 -2.41 -10.30
C GLN A 131 7.14 -3.78 -10.59
N VAL A 132 7.25 -4.62 -9.57
CA VAL A 132 7.84 -5.96 -9.65
C VAL A 132 6.92 -6.97 -9.01
N SER A 133 6.94 -8.19 -9.53
CA SER A 133 6.22 -9.33 -8.98
C SER A 133 7.00 -9.95 -7.82
N VAL A 134 6.29 -10.34 -6.76
CA VAL A 134 6.89 -10.82 -5.50
C VAL A 134 6.17 -12.06 -5.00
N VAL A 135 6.92 -13.02 -4.44
CA VAL A 135 6.35 -14.17 -3.71
C VAL A 135 6.90 -14.26 -2.31
N HIS A 136 6.07 -14.78 -1.41
CA HIS A 136 6.49 -15.09 -0.05
C HIS A 136 7.47 -16.28 -0.05
N PRO A 137 8.54 -16.29 0.77
CA PRO A 137 9.53 -17.37 0.80
C PRO A 137 8.93 -18.75 1.05
N SER A 138 7.86 -18.85 1.85
CA SER A 138 7.18 -20.12 2.11
C SER A 138 6.57 -20.76 0.85
N LEU A 139 6.04 -19.94 -0.08
CA LEU A 139 5.50 -20.45 -1.33
C LEU A 139 6.61 -20.97 -2.24
N TRP A 140 7.73 -20.24 -2.32
CA TRP A 140 8.91 -20.71 -3.05
C TRP A 140 9.45 -22.02 -2.46
N GLU A 141 9.58 -22.11 -1.14
CA GLU A 141 10.04 -23.30 -0.43
C GLU A 141 9.11 -24.50 -0.68
N GLU A 142 7.79 -24.32 -0.60
CA GLU A 142 6.82 -25.39 -0.86
C GLU A 142 6.90 -25.93 -2.30
N VAL A 143 7.12 -25.05 -3.28
CA VAL A 143 7.18 -25.44 -4.70
C VAL A 143 8.51 -26.09 -5.07
N THR A 144 9.60 -25.67 -4.44
CA THR A 144 10.97 -26.03 -4.84
C THR A 144 11.68 -26.96 -3.86
N ASP A 145 11.05 -27.30 -2.73
CA ASP A 145 11.69 -27.98 -1.60
C ASP A 145 12.90 -27.18 -1.04
N GLY A 146 12.83 -25.85 -1.16
CA GLY A 146 13.88 -24.93 -0.71
C GLY A 146 15.18 -24.98 -1.53
N ASP A 147 15.13 -25.48 -2.77
CA ASP A 147 16.30 -25.60 -3.64
C ASP A 147 16.86 -24.23 -4.05
N LEU A 148 17.96 -23.82 -3.40
CA LEU A 148 18.63 -22.55 -3.63
C LEU A 148 19.19 -22.40 -5.06
N ASP A 149 19.42 -23.49 -5.80
CA ASP A 149 19.88 -23.42 -7.19
C ASP A 149 18.78 -22.87 -8.12
N THR A 150 17.53 -22.81 -7.65
CA THR A 150 16.42 -22.16 -8.36
C THR A 150 16.40 -20.63 -8.21
N LEU A 151 17.27 -20.06 -7.36
CA LEU A 151 17.35 -18.63 -7.12
C LEU A 151 18.58 -18.01 -7.78
N ARG A 152 18.33 -17.01 -8.64
CA ARG A 152 19.40 -16.12 -9.10
C ARG A 152 19.70 -15.09 -8.03
N PRO A 153 20.99 -14.71 -7.84
CA PRO A 153 21.37 -13.64 -6.93
C PRO A 153 20.67 -12.33 -7.27
N PHE A 154 20.25 -11.60 -6.24
CA PHE A 154 19.71 -10.24 -6.37
C PHE A 154 20.63 -9.27 -5.60
N GLU A 155 21.41 -8.47 -6.34
CA GLU A 155 22.47 -7.63 -5.74
C GLU A 155 21.99 -6.22 -5.35
N ASN A 156 20.75 -5.87 -5.66
CA ASN A 156 20.20 -4.55 -5.42
C ASN A 156 19.45 -4.46 -4.08
N VAL A 157 19.27 -3.24 -3.57
CA VAL A 157 18.42 -2.97 -2.40
C VAL A 157 17.04 -2.53 -2.87
N VAL A 158 15.99 -3.25 -2.48
CA VAL A 158 14.60 -2.86 -2.72
C VAL A 158 14.10 -2.04 -1.54
N LYS A 159 13.58 -0.84 -1.81
CA LYS A 159 12.86 -0.04 -0.82
C LYS A 159 11.36 -0.17 -1.04
N VAL A 160 10.63 -0.45 0.04
CA VAL A 160 9.16 -0.43 0.02
C VAL A 160 8.62 1.00 0.16
N ALA A 161 7.32 1.19 -0.08
CA ALA A 161 6.66 2.49 -0.07
C ALA A 161 6.80 3.28 1.24
N ASN A 162 7.06 2.61 2.37
CA ASN A 162 7.32 3.24 3.67
C ASN A 162 8.79 3.61 3.90
N GLY A 163 9.68 3.39 2.92
CA GLY A 163 11.11 3.69 2.99
C GLY A 163 11.99 2.60 3.62
N ALA A 164 11.40 1.54 4.18
CA ALA A 164 12.16 0.41 4.72
C ALA A 164 12.82 -0.42 3.62
N GLU A 165 13.94 -1.06 3.96
CA GLU A 165 14.61 -2.01 3.06
C GLU A 165 13.92 -3.38 3.14
N MET A 166 13.61 -3.94 1.99
CA MET A 166 13.07 -5.27 1.85
C MET A 166 14.22 -6.27 1.66
N LYS A 167 14.25 -7.32 2.49
CA LYS A 167 15.20 -8.42 2.31
C LYS A 167 14.73 -9.33 1.18
N ILE A 168 15.51 -9.38 0.10
CA ILE A 168 15.29 -10.26 -1.04
C ILE A 168 16.18 -11.50 -0.87
N LEU A 169 15.59 -12.69 -0.93
CA LEU A 169 16.33 -13.96 -0.90
C LEU A 169 17.01 -14.24 -2.25
N GLY A 170 16.32 -13.91 -3.33
CA GLY A 170 16.81 -14.04 -4.70
C GLY A 170 15.70 -13.79 -5.71
N VAL A 171 16.04 -13.95 -6.98
CA VAL A 171 15.10 -13.90 -8.11
C VAL A 171 14.75 -15.31 -8.52
N TRP A 172 13.46 -15.61 -8.62
CA TRP A 172 12.95 -16.92 -9.00
C TRP A 172 12.26 -16.88 -10.37
N ASP A 173 12.83 -17.56 -11.35
CA ASP A 173 12.21 -17.78 -12.65
C ASP A 173 11.30 -19.02 -12.60
N THR A 174 10.02 -18.85 -12.93
CA THR A 174 9.06 -19.95 -12.83
C THR A 174 7.96 -19.86 -13.89
N VAL A 175 7.03 -20.82 -13.84
CA VAL A 175 5.85 -20.87 -14.71
C VAL A 175 4.59 -20.86 -13.88
N VAL A 176 3.81 -19.78 -14.02
CA VAL A 176 2.47 -19.66 -13.46
C VAL A 176 1.47 -20.31 -14.42
N SER A 177 0.60 -21.15 -13.89
CA SER A 177 -0.50 -21.77 -14.63
C SER A 177 -1.83 -21.15 -14.23
N LEU A 178 -2.51 -20.50 -15.18
CA LEU A 178 -3.89 -20.02 -15.03
C LEU A 178 -4.80 -20.92 -15.88
N GLY A 179 -5.47 -21.88 -15.23
CA GLY A 179 -6.18 -22.96 -15.93
C GLY A 179 -5.23 -23.74 -16.86
N LYS A 180 -5.51 -23.76 -18.17
CA LYS A 180 -4.67 -24.39 -19.20
C LYS A 180 -3.54 -23.47 -19.70
N LEU A 181 -3.55 -22.17 -19.36
CA LEU A 181 -2.56 -21.20 -19.84
C LEU A 181 -1.32 -21.24 -18.95
N LYS A 182 -0.14 -21.29 -19.57
CA LYS A 182 1.16 -21.20 -18.88
C LYS A 182 1.83 -19.87 -19.20
N LEU A 183 2.26 -19.16 -18.16
CA LEU A 183 2.90 -17.85 -18.21
C LEU A 183 4.27 -17.98 -17.54
N LYS A 184 5.33 -17.55 -18.24
CA LYS A 184 6.64 -17.38 -17.61
C LYS A 184 6.57 -16.18 -16.69
N ALA A 185 7.10 -16.29 -15.48
CA ALA A 185 7.12 -15.17 -14.54
C ALA A 185 8.46 -15.17 -13.81
N GLU A 186 8.94 -13.96 -13.52
CA GLU A 186 10.06 -13.72 -12.64
C GLU A 186 9.50 -13.13 -11.34
N PHE A 187 9.89 -13.68 -10.19
CA PHE A 187 9.46 -13.18 -8.89
C PHE A 187 10.66 -12.85 -8.02
N LEU A 188 10.60 -11.72 -7.31
CA LEU A 188 11.46 -11.52 -6.16
C LEU A 188 10.94 -12.38 -5.00
N VAL A 189 11.80 -13.17 -4.38
CA VAL A 189 11.42 -13.98 -3.20
C VAL A 189 11.70 -13.15 -1.95
N ALA A 190 10.66 -12.66 -1.29
CA ALA A 190 10.78 -11.73 -0.18
C ALA A 190 9.56 -11.73 0.73
N ASN A 191 9.78 -11.50 2.04
CA ASN A 191 8.70 -11.26 2.99
C ASN A 191 8.22 -9.81 2.88
N ALA A 192 7.50 -9.53 1.79
CA ALA A 192 7.11 -8.19 1.36
C ALA A 192 5.67 -7.81 1.72
N SER A 193 4.81 -8.80 1.95
CA SER A 193 3.37 -8.59 2.07
C SER A 193 2.71 -9.72 2.84
N ALA A 194 1.47 -9.52 3.27
CA ALA A 194 0.63 -10.56 3.84
C ALA A 194 0.15 -11.59 2.78
N GLU A 195 0.27 -11.27 1.49
CA GLU A 195 -0.14 -12.13 0.40
C GLU A 195 0.95 -13.12 0.01
N GLU A 196 0.54 -14.32 -0.40
CA GLU A 196 1.46 -15.39 -0.82
C GLU A 196 2.20 -15.04 -2.12
N ALA A 197 1.53 -14.34 -3.04
CA ALA A 197 2.09 -13.92 -4.32
C ALA A 197 1.40 -12.65 -4.85
N ILE A 198 2.20 -11.72 -5.37
CA ILE A 198 1.78 -10.51 -6.06
C ILE A 198 2.26 -10.58 -7.51
N ILE A 199 1.33 -10.41 -8.46
CA ILE A 199 1.63 -10.17 -9.87
C ILE A 199 1.64 -8.65 -10.08
N GLY A 200 2.84 -8.12 -10.25
CA GLY A 200 3.11 -6.72 -10.55
C GLY A 200 3.03 -6.40 -12.04
N THR A 201 3.29 -5.13 -12.35
CA THR A 201 3.23 -4.60 -13.71
C THR A 201 4.24 -5.22 -14.66
N ASP A 202 5.37 -5.72 -14.18
CA ASP A 202 6.35 -6.49 -14.97
C ASP A 202 5.70 -7.70 -15.67
N VAL A 203 5.11 -8.61 -14.90
CA VAL A 203 4.46 -9.81 -15.44
C VAL A 203 3.19 -9.44 -16.20
N LEU A 204 2.42 -8.45 -15.74
CA LEU A 204 1.22 -8.00 -16.46
C LEU A 204 1.57 -7.45 -17.86
N GLN A 205 2.63 -6.65 -17.98
CA GLN A 205 3.07 -6.08 -19.25
C GLN A 205 3.69 -7.15 -20.15
N ASP A 206 4.54 -8.03 -19.62
CA ASP A 206 5.19 -9.11 -20.39
C ASP A 206 4.18 -10.03 -21.08
N HIS A 207 3.00 -10.21 -20.51
CA HIS A 207 1.92 -11.02 -21.09
C HIS A 207 0.76 -10.22 -21.68
N ASN A 208 0.93 -8.90 -21.85
CA ASN A 208 -0.07 -7.97 -22.43
C ASN A 208 -1.44 -8.10 -21.74
N ALA A 209 -1.44 -8.07 -20.41
CA ALA A 209 -2.66 -8.18 -19.61
C ALA A 209 -3.60 -7.01 -19.88
N VAL A 210 -4.89 -7.31 -20.01
CA VAL A 210 -5.97 -6.30 -20.01
C VAL A 210 -6.83 -6.54 -18.78
N LEU A 211 -6.84 -5.57 -17.86
CA LEU A 211 -7.67 -5.60 -16.67
C LEU A 211 -8.98 -4.87 -16.95
N ASP A 212 -10.08 -5.60 -16.91
CA ASP A 212 -11.43 -5.10 -17.05
C ASP A 212 -12.15 -5.20 -15.70
N PHE A 213 -12.20 -4.07 -14.99
CA PHE A 213 -12.83 -3.99 -13.68
C PHE A 213 -14.35 -3.95 -13.73
N GLU A 214 -14.95 -3.52 -14.85
CA GLU A 214 -16.40 -3.52 -15.05
C GLU A 214 -16.91 -4.96 -15.11
N HIS A 215 -16.25 -5.79 -15.92
CA HIS A 215 -16.62 -7.19 -16.10
C HIS A 215 -15.89 -8.13 -15.12
N ARG A 216 -14.98 -7.61 -14.29
CA ARG A 216 -14.12 -8.38 -13.37
C ARG A 216 -13.38 -9.50 -14.10
N THR A 217 -12.69 -9.15 -15.19
CA THR A 217 -11.86 -10.09 -15.94
C THR A 217 -10.44 -9.56 -16.17
N CYS A 218 -9.50 -10.49 -16.28
CA CYS A 218 -8.16 -10.25 -16.77
C CYS A 218 -7.99 -11.05 -18.06
N THR A 219 -7.67 -10.37 -19.17
CA THR A 219 -7.36 -11.05 -20.43
C THR A 219 -5.86 -11.20 -20.57
N LEU A 220 -5.39 -12.44 -20.74
CA LEU A 220 -3.98 -12.78 -20.94
C LEU A 220 -3.86 -13.70 -22.16
N LYS A 221 -3.06 -13.28 -23.15
CA LYS A 221 -2.86 -14.02 -24.42
C LYS A 221 -4.19 -14.43 -25.09
N GLY A 222 -5.16 -13.51 -25.10
CA GLY A 222 -6.48 -13.72 -25.70
C GLY A 222 -7.45 -14.57 -24.87
N LYS A 223 -7.06 -15.03 -23.68
CA LYS A 223 -7.94 -15.80 -22.78
C LYS A 223 -8.39 -14.94 -21.60
N LYS A 224 -9.69 -14.97 -21.30
CA LYS A 224 -10.30 -14.23 -20.18
C LYS A 224 -10.26 -15.09 -18.91
N PHE A 225 -9.85 -14.49 -17.81
CA PHE A 225 -9.83 -15.07 -16.47
C PHE A 225 -10.63 -14.20 -15.52
N ARG A 226 -11.45 -14.81 -14.64
CA ARG A 226 -12.21 -14.07 -13.64
C ARG A 226 -11.28 -13.48 -12.58
N LEU A 227 -11.51 -12.22 -12.24
CA LEU A 227 -10.88 -11.52 -11.13
C LEU A 227 -11.71 -11.71 -9.86
N LEU A 228 -11.12 -12.33 -8.84
CA LEU A 228 -11.78 -12.63 -7.57
C LEU A 228 -11.56 -11.48 -6.58
N PRO A 229 -12.59 -10.85 -5.99
CA PRO A 229 -12.40 -9.72 -5.09
C PRO A 229 -11.71 -10.14 -3.78
N VAL A 230 -10.83 -9.28 -3.26
CA VAL A 230 -10.27 -9.40 -1.91
C VAL A 230 -11.41 -9.31 -0.89
N GLY A 231 -11.52 -10.30 0.01
CA GLY A 231 -12.58 -10.36 1.03
C GLY A 231 -13.95 -10.83 0.52
N GLY A 232 -14.03 -11.37 -0.70
CA GLY A 232 -15.26 -11.98 -1.24
C GLY A 232 -15.71 -13.23 -0.47
N SER A 233 -17.03 -13.43 -0.39
CA SER A 233 -17.66 -14.66 0.13
C SER A 233 -17.24 -15.88 -0.69
N LEU A 234 -17.17 -17.05 -0.05
CA LEU A 234 -16.90 -18.37 -0.66
C LEU A 234 -17.81 -18.71 -1.86
N GLU A 235 -18.93 -17.99 -2.02
CA GLU A 235 -19.85 -18.13 -3.16
C GLU A 235 -19.21 -17.73 -4.52
N ASP A 236 -18.15 -16.92 -4.53
CA ASP A 236 -17.38 -16.59 -5.75
C ASP A 236 -16.47 -17.74 -6.23
N GLU A 237 -16.30 -18.82 -5.46
CA GLU A 237 -15.48 -19.98 -5.85
C GLU A 237 -16.18 -20.95 -6.82
N PHE A 238 -17.51 -20.82 -7.01
CA PHE A 238 -18.33 -21.82 -7.71
C PHE A 238 -18.51 -21.58 -9.22
N ASP A 239 -18.08 -20.45 -9.78
CA ASP A 239 -18.04 -20.26 -11.24
C ASP A 239 -16.71 -20.79 -11.81
N LEU A 240 -16.56 -22.11 -11.67
CA LEU A 240 -15.58 -22.90 -12.41
C LEU A 240 -16.11 -23.10 -13.84
N GLU A 241 -15.69 -22.24 -14.76
CA GLU A 241 -15.32 -22.64 -16.12
C GLU A 241 -14.76 -21.44 -16.90
N LEU A 242 -13.73 -21.69 -17.72
CA LEU A 242 -13.32 -20.74 -18.74
C LEU A 242 -14.58 -20.32 -19.52
N ILE A 243 -14.73 -19.02 -19.79
CA ILE A 243 -15.55 -18.60 -20.92
C ILE A 243 -14.72 -18.95 -22.16
N GLU A 244 -14.78 -20.21 -22.60
CA GLU A 244 -14.34 -20.56 -23.96
C GLU A 244 -15.36 -19.90 -24.89
N GLU A 245 -14.96 -18.82 -25.58
CA GLU A 245 -15.74 -18.28 -26.70
C GLU A 245 -15.72 -19.36 -27.80
N GLU A 246 -16.85 -20.02 -28.06
CA GLU A 246 -16.98 -20.88 -29.23
C GLU A 246 -16.85 -20.04 -30.51
N PRO A 247 -16.12 -20.50 -31.53
CA PRO A 247 -16.10 -19.82 -32.81
C PRO A 247 -17.48 -19.91 -33.45
N THR A 248 -18.11 -18.77 -33.72
CA THR A 248 -19.36 -18.69 -34.47
C THR A 248 -19.22 -19.40 -35.82
N GLU A 249 -20.02 -20.45 -36.05
CA GLU A 249 -20.16 -21.12 -37.34
C GLU A 249 -20.90 -20.24 -38.38
N GLU A 250 -20.38 -19.05 -38.65
CA GLU A 250 -20.82 -18.24 -39.80
C GLU A 250 -19.68 -18.17 -40.82
N GLY A 251 -19.46 -19.29 -41.52
CA GLY A 251 -18.47 -19.34 -42.59
C GLY A 251 -18.45 -20.61 -43.45
N ARG A 252 -19.31 -21.60 -43.17
CA ARG A 252 -19.30 -22.89 -43.89
C ARG A 252 -20.42 -23.10 -44.91
N GLN A 253 -21.14 -22.07 -45.30
CA GLN A 253 -22.06 -22.14 -46.43
C GLN A 253 -21.84 -20.98 -47.39
N GLN A 254 -20.85 -21.13 -48.25
CA GLN A 254 -20.93 -20.76 -49.67
C GLN A 254 -19.63 -21.20 -50.34
N LEU A 255 -19.67 -22.33 -51.03
CA LEU A 255 -18.97 -22.63 -52.30
C LEU A 255 -19.25 -24.10 -52.63
N SER A 256 -20.45 -24.33 -53.12
CA SER A 256 -20.75 -25.47 -54.00
C SER A 256 -21.64 -24.94 -55.11
N TYR A 257 -21.02 -24.51 -56.21
CA TYR A 257 -21.43 -24.73 -57.61
C TYR A 257 -20.26 -24.35 -58.51
#